data_AF-A0A928N4H7-F1
#
_entry.id   AF-A0A928N4H7-F1
#
_cell.length_a   1.000
_cell.length_b   1.000
_cell.length_c   1.000
_cell.angle_alpha   90.00
_cell.angle_beta   90.00
_cell.angle_gamma   90.00
#
_symmetry.space_group_name_H-M   'P 1'
#
loop_
_entity.id
_entity.type
_entity.pdbx_description
1 polymer ?
#
loop_
_entity_poly.entity_id
_entity_poly.type
_entity_poly.pdbx_seq_one_letter_code
_entity_poly.pdbx_strand_id
1 'polypeptide(L)'
;IVAFIMSWFRINLSLPGIAGIILSVGMAVDANVIIFSRMKEELALGKTIRTSMDAGFNRAFVAILDSNVTTLIAAVVLYYFGTGPIQGFAITLGIGTVVSLFTAIVITKFLLRQMVGLKLTNLSLYGMKGGNDRA
;
A
#
# COMPACT_ATOMS: atom_id res chain seq x y z
N ILE A 1 0.70 8.16 -11.38
CA ILE A 1 1.87 8.87 -10.78
C ILE A 1 3.18 8.35 -11.37
N VAL A 2 3.49 7.06 -11.24
CA VAL A 2 4.73 6.45 -11.77
C VAL A 2 4.94 6.72 -13.27
N ALA A 3 3.92 6.47 -14.10
CA ALA A 3 3.99 6.73 -15.55
C ALA A 3 4.21 8.22 -15.90
N PHE A 4 3.69 9.14 -15.08
CA PHE A 4 3.85 10.58 -15.28
C PHE A 4 5.28 11.03 -14.95
N ILE A 5 5.86 10.51 -13.87
CA ILE A 5 7.25 10.78 -13.47
C ILE A 5 8.23 10.25 -14.54
N MET A 6 8.00 9.05 -15.08
CA MET A 6 8.87 8.50 -16.13
C MET A 6 8.80 9.27 -17.45
N SER A 7 7.60 9.73 -17.82
CA SER A 7 7.42 10.60 -18.99
C SER A 7 8.16 11.92 -18.83
N TRP A 8 8.16 12.49 -17.62
CA TRP A 8 8.87 13.74 -17.30
C TRP A 8 10.40 13.59 -17.35
N PHE A 9 10.94 12.45 -16.91
CA PHE A 9 12.38 12.19 -16.86
C PHE A 9 12.98 11.61 -18.16
N ARG A 10 12.18 11.42 -19.23
CA ARG A 10 12.61 10.79 -20.49
C ARG A 10 13.44 9.50 -20.29
N ILE A 11 13.06 8.69 -19.31
CA ILE A 11 13.74 7.42 -19.05
C ILE A 11 13.47 6.48 -20.24
N ASN A 12 14.51 5.86 -20.79
CA ASN A 12 14.35 4.95 -21.90
C ASN A 12 13.59 3.69 -21.41
N LEU A 13 12.31 3.56 -21.77
CA LEU A 13 11.48 2.41 -21.42
C LEU A 13 11.97 1.18 -22.19
N SER A 14 12.94 0.46 -21.62
CA SER A 14 13.32 -0.88 -22.06
C SER A 14 12.31 -1.92 -21.57
N LEU A 15 12.29 -3.11 -22.16
CA LEU A 15 11.48 -4.25 -21.67
C LEU A 15 11.60 -4.47 -20.14
N PRO A 16 12.82 -4.49 -19.55
CA PRO A 16 12.95 -4.57 -18.10
C PRO A 16 12.40 -3.35 -17.35
N GLY A 17 12.48 -2.15 -17.93
CA GLY A 17 11.81 -0.97 -17.35
C GLY A 17 10.30 -1.16 -17.22
N ILE A 18 9.65 -1.72 -18.25
CA ILE A 18 8.20 -2.03 -18.21
C ILE A 18 7.89 -3.08 -17.14
N ALA A 19 8.73 -4.10 -17.00
CA ALA A 19 8.59 -5.11 -15.94
C ALA A 19 8.64 -4.49 -14.53
N GLY A 20 9.46 -3.46 -14.32
CA GLY A 20 9.52 -2.72 -13.06
C GLY A 20 8.22 -1.96 -12.76
N ILE A 21 7.53 -1.45 -13.80
CA ILE A 21 6.24 -0.79 -13.64
C ILE A 21 5.17 -1.81 -13.21
N ILE A 22 5.11 -2.97 -13.89
CA ILE A 22 4.15 -4.03 -13.56
C ILE A 22 4.37 -4.50 -12.11
N LEU A 23 5.62 -4.71 -11.71
CA LEU A 23 5.97 -5.08 -10.33
C LEU A 23 5.55 -3.99 -9.33
N SER A 24 5.78 -2.71 -9.65
CA SER A 24 5.34 -1.60 -8.82
C SER A 24 3.82 -1.56 -8.62
N VAL A 25 3.03 -1.93 -9.63
CA VAL A 25 1.57 -2.03 -9.48
C VAL A 25 1.20 -3.15 -8.52
N GLY A 26 1.84 -4.33 -8.61
CA GLY A 26 1.63 -5.43 -7.67
C GLY A 26 1.91 -5.04 -6.21
N MET A 27 3.02 -4.35 -5.98
CA MET A 27 3.40 -3.86 -4.63
C MET A 27 2.44 -2.80 -4.09
N ALA A 28 1.81 -2.00 -4.96
CA ALA A 28 0.80 -1.03 -4.55
C ALA A 28 -0.51 -1.70 -4.10
N VAL A 29 -0.87 -2.83 -4.69
CA VAL A 29 -2.07 -3.59 -4.30
C VAL A 29 -1.85 -4.34 -2.98
N ASP A 30 -0.65 -4.91 -2.76
CA ASP A 30 -0.28 -5.63 -1.54
C ASP A 30 -0.50 -4.79 -0.27
N ALA A 31 0.04 -3.56 -0.25
CA ALA A 31 -0.08 -2.66 0.89
C ALA A 31 -1.55 -2.36 1.26
N ASN A 32 -2.42 -2.19 0.26
CA ASN A 32 -3.84 -1.94 0.49
C ASN A 32 -4.53 -3.17 1.11
N VAL A 33 -4.25 -4.37 0.60
CA VAL A 33 -4.82 -5.61 1.12
C VAL A 33 -4.41 -5.84 2.59
N ILE A 34 -3.15 -5.55 2.96
CA ILE A 34 -2.68 -5.68 4.35
C ILE A 34 -3.45 -4.74 5.30
N ILE A 35 -3.71 -3.50 4.91
CA ILE A 35 -4.49 -2.56 5.75
C ILE A 35 -5.89 -3.13 6.00
N PHE A 36 -6.58 -3.58 4.94
CA PHE A 36 -7.92 -4.13 5.08
C PHE A 36 -7.96 -5.41 5.92
N SER A 37 -6.97 -6.29 5.79
CA SER A 37 -6.92 -7.52 6.59
C SER A 37 -6.72 -7.21 8.08
N ARG A 38 -5.80 -6.31 8.43
CA ARG A 38 -5.58 -5.91 9.83
C ARG A 38 -6.78 -5.19 10.43
N MET A 39 -7.45 -4.32 9.68
CA MET A 39 -8.70 -3.72 10.17
C MET A 39 -9.79 -4.78 10.41
N LYS A 40 -9.92 -5.78 9.52
CA LYS A 40 -10.89 -6.86 9.68
C LYS A 40 -10.60 -7.73 10.90
N GLU A 41 -9.33 -8.03 11.19
CA GLU A 41 -8.92 -8.72 12.42
C GLU A 41 -9.30 -7.92 13.67
N GLU A 42 -9.02 -6.62 13.71
CA GLU A 42 -9.37 -5.77 14.85
C GLU A 42 -10.90 -5.61 15.04
N LEU A 43 -11.67 -5.62 13.95
CA LEU A 43 -13.13 -5.66 13.98
C LEU A 43 -13.67 -6.99 14.51
N ALA A 44 -13.07 -8.12 14.13
CA ALA A 44 -13.46 -9.44 14.61
C ALA A 44 -13.19 -9.61 16.12
N LEU A 45 -12.25 -8.85 16.68
CA LEU A 45 -11.99 -8.77 18.12
C LEU A 45 -13.03 -7.91 18.89
N GLY A 46 -14.08 -7.42 18.22
CA GLY A 46 -15.18 -6.68 18.85
C GLY A 46 -14.90 -5.19 19.10
N LYS A 47 -13.80 -4.64 18.56
CA LYS A 47 -13.50 -3.21 18.67
C LYS A 47 -14.42 -2.38 17.78
N THR A 48 -14.70 -1.14 18.19
CA THR A 48 -15.50 -0.21 17.38
C THR A 48 -14.79 0.12 16.08
N ILE A 49 -15.54 0.44 15.02
CA ILE A 49 -14.98 0.71 13.68
C ILE A 49 -13.86 1.77 13.72
N ARG A 50 -13.99 2.82 14.53
CA ARG A 50 -12.93 3.84 14.70
C ARG A 50 -11.68 3.25 15.33
N THR A 51 -11.83 2.52 16.44
CA THR A 51 -10.70 1.93 17.17
C THR A 51 -10.00 0.84 16.36
N SER A 52 -10.76 0.01 15.62
CA SER A 52 -10.22 -1.03 14.75
C SER A 52 -9.46 -0.46 13.57
N MET A 53 -9.92 0.67 13.04
CA MET A 53 -9.24 1.39 11.96
C MET A 53 -7.91 1.97 12.44
N ASP A 54 -7.88 2.66 13.58
CA ASP A 54 -6.63 3.23 14.12
C ASP A 54 -5.63 2.14 14.54
N ALA A 55 -6.10 1.08 15.20
CA ALA A 55 -5.24 -0.05 15.60
C ALA A 55 -4.75 -0.85 14.38
N GLY A 56 -5.64 -1.14 13.43
CA GLY A 56 -5.31 -1.86 12.21
C GLY A 56 -4.33 -1.08 11.34
N PHE A 57 -4.49 0.24 11.22
CA PHE A 57 -3.57 1.10 10.48
C PHE A 57 -2.19 1.14 11.13
N ASN A 58 -2.09 1.29 12.45
CA ASN A 58 -0.78 1.28 13.14
C ASN A 58 -0.03 -0.04 12.97
N ARG A 59 -0.73 -1.19 13.07
CA ARG A 59 -0.12 -2.51 12.86
C ARG A 59 0.27 -2.76 11.40
N ALA A 60 -0.61 -2.39 10.47
CA ALA A 60 -0.34 -2.50 9.04
C ALA A 60 0.82 -1.59 8.61
N PHE A 61 0.93 -0.39 9.19
CA PHE A 61 1.97 0.58 8.85
C PHE A 61 3.38 0.02 9.04
N VAL A 62 3.66 -0.62 10.18
CA VAL A 62 4.98 -1.20 10.45
C VAL A 62 5.29 -2.31 9.42
N ALA A 63 4.33 -3.20 9.18
CA ALA A 63 4.50 -4.28 8.19
C ALA A 63 4.72 -3.76 6.76
N ILE A 64 3.98 -2.73 6.35
CA ILE A 64 4.12 -2.10 5.03
C ILE A 64 5.47 -1.41 4.91
N LEU A 65 5.90 -0.70 5.96
CA LEU A 65 7.19 -0.02 5.97
C LEU A 65 8.33 -1.04 5.81
N ASP A 66 8.34 -2.12 6.59
CA ASP A 66 9.36 -3.17 6.52
C ASP A 66 9.41 -3.82 5.12
N SER A 67 8.24 -4.16 4.56
CA SER A 67 8.13 -4.73 3.21
C SER A 67 8.69 -3.78 2.12
N ASN A 68 8.37 -2.49 2.19
CA ASN A 68 8.86 -1.51 1.22
C ASN A 68 10.36 -1.19 1.41
N VAL A 69 10.86 -1.19 2.65
CA VAL A 69 12.29 -0.99 2.95
C VAL A 69 13.12 -2.12 2.35
N THR A 70 12.72 -3.39 2.54
CA THR A 70 13.43 -4.51 1.90
C THR A 70 13.42 -4.42 0.37
N THR A 71 12.32 -3.96 -0.22
CA THR A 71 12.21 -3.72 -1.67
C THR A 71 13.14 -2.59 -2.13
N LEU A 72 13.27 -1.50 -1.37
CA LEU A 72 14.21 -0.42 -1.66
C LEU A 72 15.66 -0.90 -1.57
N ILE A 73 15.99 -1.72 -0.57
CA ILE A 73 17.32 -2.33 -0.46
C ILE A 73 17.61 -3.18 -1.71
N ALA A 74 16.66 -4.01 -2.14
CA ALA A 74 16.80 -4.79 -3.37
C ALA A 74 17.00 -3.90 -4.60
N ALA A 75 16.23 -2.82 -4.74
CA ALA A 75 16.40 -1.85 -5.84
C ALA A 75 17.79 -1.20 -5.83
N VAL A 76 18.31 -0.83 -4.66
CA VAL A 76 19.67 -0.27 -4.52
C VAL A 76 20.73 -1.29 -4.92
N VAL A 77 20.62 -2.53 -4.44
CA VAL A 77 21.54 -3.62 -4.80
C VAL A 77 21.50 -3.88 -6.31
N LEU A 78 20.31 -3.95 -6.91
CA LEU A 78 20.14 -4.15 -8.35
C LEU A 78 20.69 -2.97 -9.17
N TYR A 79 20.65 -1.75 -8.64
CA TYR A 79 21.22 -0.59 -9.32
C TYR A 79 22.76 -0.63 -9.34
N TYR A 80 23.39 -0.95 -8.20
CA TYR A 80 24.86 -0.98 -8.08
C TYR A 80 25.48 -2.23 -8.73
N PHE A 81 24.87 -3.40 -8.56
CA PHE A 81 25.40 -4.67 -9.06
C PHE A 81 24.78 -5.10 -10.40
N GLY A 82 23.66 -4.52 -10.79
CA GLY A 82 23.05 -4.81 -12.09
C GLY A 82 23.77 -4.13 -13.24
N THR A 83 23.72 -4.75 -14.41
CA THR A 83 24.33 -4.24 -15.64
C THR A 83 23.30 -4.01 -16.73
N GLY A 84 23.55 -2.99 -17.57
CA GLY A 84 22.75 -2.67 -18.74
C GLY A 84 21.24 -2.56 -18.47
N PRO A 85 20.40 -3.49 -18.97
CA PRO A 85 18.94 -3.41 -18.81
C PRO A 85 18.45 -3.53 -17.35
N ILE A 86 19.22 -4.19 -16.47
CA ILE A 86 18.82 -4.42 -15.06
C ILE A 86 18.84 -3.11 -14.25
N GLN A 87 19.72 -2.17 -14.60
CA GLN A 87 19.77 -0.84 -13.96
C GLN A 87 18.48 -0.04 -14.22
N GLY A 88 17.94 -0.13 -15.44
CA GLY A 88 16.66 0.50 -15.80
C GLY A 88 15.47 -0.10 -15.03
N PHE A 89 15.48 -1.41 -14.80
CA PHE A 89 14.51 -2.07 -13.91
C PHE A 89 14.66 -1.58 -12.47
N ALA A 90 15.87 -1.50 -11.94
CA ALA A 90 16.15 -1.07 -10.57
C ALA A 90 15.65 0.36 -10.28
N ILE A 91 15.90 1.30 -11.19
CA ILE A 91 15.41 2.69 -11.08
C ILE A 91 13.88 2.73 -11.07
N THR A 92 13.26 2.00 -11.99
CA THR A 92 11.80 1.94 -12.13
C THR A 92 11.14 1.34 -10.89
N LEU A 93 11.71 0.25 -10.37
CA LEU A 93 11.28 -0.38 -9.13
C LEU A 93 11.41 0.56 -7.95
N GLY A 94 12.57 1.21 -7.77
CA GLY A 94 12.81 2.14 -6.68
C GLY A 94 11.83 3.32 -6.66
N ILE A 95 11.64 3.98 -7.80
CA ILE A 95 10.66 5.07 -7.93
C ILE A 95 9.25 4.56 -7.64
N GLY A 96 8.89 3.40 -8.18
CA GLY A 96 7.61 2.75 -7.96
C GLY A 96 7.31 2.48 -6.49
N THR A 97 8.29 1.92 -5.76
CA THR A 97 8.18 1.61 -4.33
C THR A 97 8.02 2.88 -3.49
N VAL A 98 8.82 3.93 -3.73
CA VAL A 98 8.69 5.19 -2.97
C VAL A 98 7.33 5.83 -3.18
N VAL A 99 6.87 5.90 -4.44
CA VAL A 99 5.56 6.45 -4.78
C VAL A 99 4.43 5.62 -4.16
N SER A 100 4.54 4.29 -4.20
CA SER A 100 3.56 3.38 -3.61
C SER A 100 3.46 3.57 -2.10
N LEU A 101 4.61 3.58 -1.40
CA LEU A 101 4.68 3.77 0.05
C LEU A 101 4.07 5.12 0.46
N PHE A 102 4.40 6.19 -0.25
CA PHE A 102 3.82 7.51 0.01
C PHE A 102 2.30 7.52 -0.21
N THR A 103 1.83 6.91 -1.29
CA THR A 103 0.39 6.82 -1.62
C THR A 103 -0.35 6.05 -0.53
N ALA A 104 0.16 4.88 -0.13
CA ALA A 104 -0.45 4.04 0.90
C ALA A 104 -0.50 4.72 2.28
N ILE A 105 0.51 5.50 2.65
CA ILE A 105 0.53 6.17 3.96
C ILE A 105 -0.32 7.44 3.95
N VAL A 106 -0.15 8.30 2.95
CA VAL A 106 -0.76 9.64 2.95
C VAL A 106 -2.21 9.59 2.50
N ILE A 107 -2.49 8.92 1.37
CA ILE A 107 -3.84 8.89 0.81
C ILE A 107 -4.76 8.03 1.67
N THR A 108 -4.30 6.86 2.12
CA THR A 108 -5.15 5.97 2.94
C THR A 108 -5.45 6.58 4.30
N LYS A 109 -4.46 7.18 4.98
CA LYS A 109 -4.71 7.89 6.25
C LYS A 109 -5.64 9.09 6.08
N PHE A 110 -5.50 9.83 4.98
CA PHE A 110 -6.36 10.96 4.67
C PHE A 110 -7.79 10.52 4.38
N LEU A 111 -7.99 9.53 3.50
CA LEU A 111 -9.31 8.99 3.16
C LEU A 111 -10.00 8.39 4.38
N LEU A 112 -9.30 7.59 5.18
CA LEU A 112 -9.86 6.98 6.39
C LEU A 112 -10.30 8.05 7.41
N ARG A 113 -9.51 9.12 7.60
CA ARG A 113 -9.91 10.25 8.44
C ARG A 113 -11.16 10.97 7.91
N GLN A 114 -11.26 11.18 6.60
CA GLN A 114 -12.42 11.82 5.97
C GLN A 114 -13.67 10.94 6.07
N MET A 115 -13.56 9.63 5.83
CA MET A 115 -14.69 8.69 5.94
C MET A 115 -15.23 8.60 7.37
N VAL A 116 -14.36 8.68 8.37
CA VAL A 116 -14.75 8.72 9.79
C VAL A 116 -15.38 10.06 10.20
N GLY A 117 -15.01 11.16 9.54
CA GLY A 117 -15.63 12.47 9.71
C GLY A 117 -17.05 12.53 9.13
N LEU A 118 -17.30 11.81 8.03
CA LEU A 118 -18.59 11.79 7.32
C LEU A 118 -19.68 10.90 7.98
N LYS A 119 -19.43 10.28 9.14
CA LYS A 119 -20.38 9.39 9.85
C LYS A 119 -21.01 8.29 8.98
N LEU A 120 -20.39 7.91 7.86
CA LEU A 120 -20.82 6.78 7.01
C LEU A 120 -20.40 5.45 7.65
N THR A 121 -20.79 5.25 8.90
CA THR A 121 -20.52 4.06 9.70
C THR A 121 -21.77 3.19 9.73
N ASN A 122 -22.21 2.75 8.54
CA ASN A 122 -23.32 1.81 8.46
C ASN A 122 -22.77 0.40 8.64
N LEU A 123 -23.00 -0.19 9.82
CA LEU A 123 -22.52 -1.52 10.25
C LEU A 123 -22.86 -2.64 9.24
N SER A 124 -23.91 -2.44 8.45
CA SER A 124 -24.39 -3.37 7.42
C SER A 124 -23.41 -3.56 6.24
N LEU A 125 -22.58 -2.57 5.92
CA LEU A 125 -21.58 -2.67 4.83
C LEU A 125 -20.36 -3.53 5.21
N TYR A 126 -20.14 -3.79 6.50
CA TYR A 126 -18.99 -4.54 7.02
C TYR A 126 -19.29 -6.03 7.27
N GLY A 127 -20.48 -6.51 6.89
CA GLY A 127 -20.81 -7.94 6.96
C GLY A 127 -21.00 -8.51 8.37
N MET A 128 -21.12 -7.65 9.40
CA MET A 128 -21.56 -8.09 10.72
C MET A 128 -23.07 -8.21 10.77
N LYS A 129 -23.55 -9.46 10.73
CA LYS A 129 -24.92 -9.82 11.06
C LYS A 129 -25.17 -9.42 12.52
N GLY A 130 -26.18 -8.57 12.74
CA GLY A 130 -26.57 -8.10 14.07
C GLY A 130 -26.78 -9.28 15.01
N GLY A 131 -25.91 -9.40 16.01
CA GLY A 131 -26.15 -10.25 17.16
C GLY A 131 -27.09 -9.53 18.11
N ASN A 132 -28.40 -9.63 17.86
CA ASN A 132 -29.43 -9.26 18.82
C ASN A 132 -30.51 -10.35 18.83
N ASP A 133 -30.14 -11.55 19.29
CA ASP A 133 -31.06 -12.69 19.52
C ASP A 133 -30.74 -13.44 20.83
N ARG A 134 -30.20 -12.75 21.85
CA ARG A 134 -30.09 -13.30 23.21
C ARG A 134 -30.29 -12.22 24.27
N ALA A 135 -31.55 -11.84 24.47
CA ALA A 135 -32.07 -11.26 25.70
C ALA A 135 -33.38 -11.97 26.03
#